data_AF-A0A833T5Q3-F1
#
_entry.id   AF-A0A833T5Q3-F1
#
_cell.length_a   1.000
_cell.length_b   1.000
_cell.length_c   1.000
_cell.angle_alpha   90.00
_cell.angle_beta   90.00
_cell.angle_gamma   90.00
#
_symmetry.space_group_name_H-M   'P 1'
#
loop_
_entity.id
_entity.type
_entity.pdbx_description
1 polymer ?
#
loop_
_entity_poly.entity_id
_entity_poly.type
_entity_poly.pdbx_seq_one_letter_code
_entity_poly.pdbx_strand_id
1 'polypeptide(L)'
;MDTLTVNFGKYRGKQIAEIWDVDQQYAKWLYPQDILIGEYPEIKKFLDEKLRGSDLSFVMTWGKYRAKSIKWIFENDRSYIAWLMKNEFVNSNCPRLKKELDQLMQDE
;
A
#
# COMPACT_ATOMS: atom_id res chain seq x y z
N MET A 1 -24.42 2.49 -15.61
CA MET A 1 -23.73 1.54 -14.70
C MET A 1 -23.36 2.32 -13.46
N ASP A 2 -23.55 1.75 -12.27
CA ASP A 2 -23.07 2.40 -11.04
C ASP A 2 -21.56 2.52 -11.08
N THR A 3 -21.08 3.76 -11.23
CA THR A 3 -19.66 4.09 -11.43
C THR A 3 -18.79 3.81 -10.20
N LEU A 4 -19.41 3.51 -9.05
CA LEU A 4 -18.77 3.15 -7.79
C LEU A 4 -18.72 1.63 -7.52
N THR A 5 -19.25 0.82 -8.43
CA THR A 5 -19.28 -0.65 -8.25
C THR A 5 -18.01 -1.29 -8.76
N VAL A 6 -17.36 -2.08 -7.90
CA VAL A 6 -16.20 -2.91 -8.26
C VAL A 6 -16.70 -4.13 -9.04
N ASN A 7 -16.31 -4.28 -10.30
CA ASN A 7 -16.77 -5.36 -11.17
C ASN A 7 -15.82 -6.57 -11.26
N PHE A 8 -14.80 -6.63 -10.41
CA PHE A 8 -13.74 -7.63 -10.41
C PHE A 8 -13.35 -8.08 -9.00
N GLY A 9 -12.56 -9.16 -8.90
CA GLY A 9 -11.93 -9.59 -7.65
C GLY A 9 -12.91 -10.06 -6.56
N LYS A 10 -12.43 -10.04 -5.31
CA LYS A 10 -13.11 -10.59 -4.12
C LYS A 10 -14.48 -9.94 -3.86
N TYR A 11 -14.61 -8.64 -4.16
CA TYR A 11 -15.80 -7.84 -3.85
C TYR A 11 -16.58 -7.46 -5.12
N ARG A 12 -16.61 -8.33 -6.13
CA ARG A 12 -17.34 -8.10 -7.37
C ARG A 12 -18.83 -7.83 -7.11
N GLY A 13 -19.36 -6.76 -7.71
CA GLY A 13 -20.74 -6.30 -7.55
C GLY A 13 -20.98 -5.47 -6.29
N LYS A 14 -19.93 -5.12 -5.53
CA LYS A 14 -20.04 -4.28 -4.34
C LYS A 14 -19.57 -2.86 -4.62
N GLN A 15 -20.17 -1.89 -3.90
CA GLN A 15 -19.73 -0.50 -3.96
C GLN A 15 -18.40 -0.31 -3.22
N ILE A 16 -17.55 0.59 -3.72
CA ILE A 16 -16.27 0.91 -3.08
C ILE A 16 -16.45 1.42 -1.64
N ALA A 17 -17.54 2.12 -1.35
CA ALA A 17 -17.87 2.58 0.00
C ALA A 17 -18.14 1.40 0.96
N GLU A 18 -18.92 0.41 0.54
CA GLU A 18 -19.17 -0.81 1.34
C GLU A 18 -17.86 -1.57 1.61
N ILE A 19 -16.98 -1.66 0.60
CA ILE A 19 -15.68 -2.32 0.75
C ILE A 19 -14.81 -1.55 1.75
N TRP A 20 -14.83 -0.22 1.71
CA TRP A 20 -14.07 0.60 2.65
C TRP A 20 -14.48 0.36 4.10
N ASP A 21 -15.79 0.25 4.36
CA ASP A 21 -16.30 0.07 5.72
C ASP A 21 -16.00 -1.32 6.30
N VAL A 22 -15.90 -2.34 5.44
CA VAL A 22 -15.66 -3.74 5.85
C VAL A 22 -14.20 -4.17 5.76
N ASP A 23 -13.42 -3.64 4.81
CA ASP A 23 -12.06 -4.08 4.50
C ASP A 23 -11.20 -2.95 3.89
N GLN A 24 -10.76 -2.06 4.77
CA GLN A 24 -9.86 -0.96 4.40
C GLN A 24 -8.52 -1.44 3.82
N GLN A 25 -8.05 -2.63 4.19
CA GLN A 25 -6.79 -3.17 3.64
C GLN A 25 -6.93 -3.50 2.16
N TYR A 26 -8.07 -4.09 1.76
CA TYR A 26 -8.36 -4.29 0.35
C TYR A 26 -8.45 -2.97 -0.42
N ALA A 27 -9.13 -1.96 0.14
CA ALA A 27 -9.22 -0.64 -0.49
C ALA A 27 -7.84 0.02 -0.67
N LYS A 28 -6.96 -0.07 0.34
CA LYS A 28 -5.57 0.40 0.25
C LYS A 28 -4.74 -0.38 -0.78
N TRP A 29 -4.95 -1.69 -0.88
CA TRP A 29 -4.29 -2.52 -1.90
C TRP A 29 -4.77 -2.16 -3.31
N LEU A 30 -6.06 -1.85 -3.47
CA LEU A 30 -6.68 -1.53 -4.74
C LEU A 30 -6.22 -0.17 -5.29
N TYR A 31 -6.00 0.80 -4.41
CA TYR A 31 -5.65 2.17 -4.75
C TYR A 31 -4.48 2.31 -5.76
N PRO A 32 -3.32 1.65 -5.61
CA PRO A 32 -2.23 1.74 -6.58
C PRO A 32 -2.44 0.91 -7.87
N GLN A 33 -3.55 0.18 -8.01
CA GLN A 33 -3.77 -0.73 -9.14
C GLN A 33 -4.40 0.00 -10.34
N ASP A 34 -3.65 0.89 -11.00
CA ASP A 34 -4.16 1.67 -12.14
C ASP A 34 -4.71 0.78 -13.27
N ILE A 35 -4.16 -0.42 -13.47
CA ILE A 35 -4.69 -1.39 -14.46
C ILE A 35 -6.13 -1.84 -14.11
N LEU A 36 -6.48 -1.91 -12.82
CA LEU A 36 -7.79 -2.37 -12.36
C LEU A 36 -8.80 -1.24 -12.23
N ILE A 37 -8.36 -0.05 -11.79
CA ILE A 37 -9.27 1.08 -11.50
C ILE A 37 -9.12 2.28 -12.44
N GLY A 38 -8.23 2.22 -13.43
CA GLY A 38 -7.97 3.33 -14.36
C GLY A 38 -9.18 3.75 -15.19
N GLU A 39 -10.06 2.81 -15.53
CA GLU A 39 -11.33 3.08 -16.22
C GLU A 39 -12.48 3.48 -15.27
N TYR A 40 -12.22 3.54 -13.96
CA TYR A 40 -13.20 3.83 -12.91
C TYR A 40 -12.79 5.09 -12.11
N PRO A 41 -12.87 6.29 -12.73
CA PRO A 41 -12.39 7.53 -12.12
C PRO A 41 -13.07 7.86 -10.79
N GLU A 42 -14.35 7.47 -10.62
CA GLU A 42 -15.09 7.69 -9.37
C GLU A 42 -14.56 6.82 -8.22
N ILE A 43 -14.16 5.57 -8.49
CA ILE A 43 -13.51 4.70 -7.50
C ILE A 43 -12.15 5.30 -7.10
N LYS A 44 -11.37 5.75 -8.09
CA LYS A 44 -10.08 6.39 -7.84
C LYS A 44 -10.22 7.65 -6.98
N LYS A 45 -11.16 8.54 -7.34
CA LYS A 45 -11.47 9.76 -6.59
C LYS A 45 -11.92 9.46 -5.15
N PHE A 46 -12.81 8.47 -4.96
CA PHE A 46 -13.23 8.06 -3.61
C PHE A 46 -12.04 7.62 -2.76
N LEU A 47 -11.15 6.80 -3.32
CA LEU A 47 -9.96 6.34 -2.62
C LEU A 47 -8.95 7.46 -2.38
N ASP A 48 -8.75 8.38 -3.33
CA ASP A 48 -7.92 9.58 -3.16
C ASP A 48 -8.39 10.43 -1.98
N GLU A 49 -9.71 10.62 -1.83
CA GLU A 49 -10.29 11.38 -0.73
C GLU A 49 -10.13 10.65 0.61
N LYS A 50 -10.39 9.34 0.66
CA LYS A 50 -10.27 8.53 1.88
C LYS A 50 -8.84 8.31 2.35
N LEU A 51 -7.90 8.22 1.40
CA LEU A 51 -6.49 7.94 1.67
C LEU A 51 -5.62 9.19 1.71
N ARG A 52 -6.20 10.38 1.55
CA ARG A 52 -5.48 11.65 1.65
C ARG A 52 -4.71 11.74 2.96
N GLY A 53 -3.40 11.93 2.87
CA GLY A 53 -2.50 12.02 4.03
C GLY A 53 -2.28 10.70 4.77
N SER A 54 -2.85 9.58 4.30
CA SER A 54 -2.55 8.26 4.84
C SER A 54 -1.17 7.80 4.41
N ASP A 55 -0.47 7.11 5.31
CA ASP A 55 0.74 6.38 4.95
C ASP A 55 0.36 5.09 4.22
N LEU A 56 0.65 5.07 2.92
CA LEU A 56 0.42 3.94 2.02
C LEU A 56 1.71 3.15 1.75
N SER A 57 2.81 3.52 2.40
CA SER A 57 4.08 2.80 2.23
C SER A 57 3.96 1.37 2.77
N PHE A 58 4.88 0.54 2.32
CA PHE A 58 4.93 -0.87 2.70
C PHE A 58 4.86 -1.08 4.22
N VAL A 59 3.87 -1.85 4.67
CA VAL A 59 3.71 -2.23 6.09
C VAL A 59 4.44 -3.54 6.36
N MET A 60 5.33 -3.54 7.34
CA MET A 60 6.04 -4.73 7.77
C MET A 60 5.07 -5.76 8.35
N THR A 61 5.12 -6.99 7.84
CA THR A 61 4.31 -8.10 8.34
C THR A 61 5.03 -8.98 9.36
N TRP A 62 6.33 -8.74 9.55
CA TRP A 62 7.25 -9.51 10.40
C TRP A 62 8.33 -8.62 11.04
N GLY A 63 9.12 -9.20 11.95
CA GLY A 63 10.28 -8.55 12.57
C GLY A 63 9.94 -7.55 13.69
N LYS A 64 10.95 -6.79 14.13
CA LYS A 64 10.87 -5.81 15.23
C LYS A 64 9.72 -4.81 15.06
N TYR A 65 9.48 -4.38 13.82
CA TYR A 65 8.53 -3.33 13.48
C TYR A 65 7.27 -3.86 12.79
N ARG A 66 6.81 -5.06 13.15
CA ARG A 66 5.54 -5.61 12.64
C ARG A 66 4.39 -4.61 12.82
N ALA A 67 3.56 -4.49 11.78
CA ALA A 67 2.46 -3.53 11.65
C ALA A 67 2.86 -2.05 11.60
N LYS A 68 4.15 -1.73 11.49
CA LYS A 68 4.64 -0.38 11.17
C LYS A 68 5.00 -0.29 9.69
N SER A 69 4.81 0.88 9.13
CA SER A 69 5.16 1.19 7.75
C SER A 69 6.66 1.49 7.62
N ILE A 70 7.22 1.25 6.43
CA ILE A 70 8.62 1.54 6.14
C ILE A 70 8.91 3.04 6.25
N LYS A 71 7.98 3.91 5.86
CA LYS A 71 8.11 5.35 6.08
C LYS A 71 8.20 5.71 7.57
N TRP A 72 7.31 5.16 8.40
CA TRP A 72 7.39 5.39 9.85
C TRP A 72 8.71 4.89 10.44
N ILE A 73 9.17 3.69 10.03
CA ILE A 73 10.45 3.13 10.49
C ILE A 73 11.61 4.01 10.05
N PHE A 74 11.58 4.51 8.81
CA PHE A 74 12.60 5.44 8.32
C PHE A 74 12.64 6.68 9.22
N GLU A 75 11.52 7.33 9.47
CA GLU A 75 11.43 8.54 10.32
C GLU A 75 11.88 8.32 11.78
N ASN A 76 11.74 7.10 12.32
CA ASN A 76 11.96 6.82 13.75
C ASN A 76 13.20 5.95 14.05
N ASP A 77 13.73 5.21 13.07
CA ASP A 77 14.88 4.32 13.20
C ASP A 77 15.59 4.11 11.83
N ARG A 78 16.31 5.15 11.39
CA ARG A 78 17.15 5.12 10.19
C ARG A 78 18.16 3.97 10.19
N SER A 79 18.66 3.58 11.35
CA SER A 79 19.65 2.51 11.48
C SER A 79 19.08 1.15 11.07
N TYR A 80 17.80 0.91 11.38
CA TYR A 80 17.11 -0.31 10.96
C TYR A 80 16.85 -0.36 9.46
N ILE A 81 16.56 0.79 8.82
CA ILE A 81 16.46 0.88 7.35
C ILE A 81 17.81 0.54 6.70
N ALA A 82 18.90 1.12 7.19
CA ALA A 82 20.25 0.80 6.70
C ALA A 82 20.60 -0.69 6.87
N TRP A 83 20.15 -1.30 7.96
CA TRP A 83 20.30 -2.75 8.17
C TRP A 83 19.45 -3.57 7.19
N LEU A 84 18.18 -3.21 6.98
CA LEU A 84 17.29 -3.89 6.02
C LEU A 84 17.88 -3.89 4.61
N MET A 85 18.46 -2.78 4.15
CA MET A 85 19.08 -2.68 2.83
C MET A 85 20.29 -3.61 2.64
N LYS A 86 21.03 -3.88 3.73
CA LYS A 86 22.20 -4.77 3.71
C LYS A 86 21.85 -6.23 3.98
N ASN A 87 20.62 -6.50 4.41
CA ASN A 87 20.21 -7.84 4.80
C ASN A 87 20.03 -8.75 3.56
N GLU A 88 20.77 -9.86 3.51
CA GLU A 88 20.71 -10.81 2.39
C GLU A 88 19.31 -11.39 2.18
N PHE A 89 18.62 -11.77 3.27
CA PHE A 89 17.28 -12.33 3.16
C PHE A 89 16.31 -11.35 2.51
N VAL A 90 16.33 -10.08 2.91
CA VAL A 90 15.51 -9.01 2.31
C VAL A 90 15.85 -8.86 0.82
N ASN A 91 17.14 -8.80 0.51
CA ASN A 91 17.62 -8.59 -0.85
C ASN A 91 17.28 -9.73 -1.82
N SER A 92 17.23 -10.97 -1.34
CA SER A 92 16.97 -12.15 -2.15
C SER A 92 15.52 -12.60 -2.16
N ASN A 93 14.77 -12.38 -1.07
CA ASN A 93 13.44 -12.99 -0.88
C ASN A 93 12.29 -11.97 -0.81
N CYS A 94 12.58 -10.68 -0.62
CA CYS A 94 11.55 -9.66 -0.39
C CYS A 94 11.56 -8.58 -1.50
N PRO A 95 11.24 -8.91 -2.76
CA PRO A 95 11.39 -7.99 -3.90
C PRO A 95 10.55 -6.72 -3.77
N ARG A 96 9.33 -6.83 -3.20
CA ARG A 96 8.47 -5.67 -2.96
C ARG A 96 9.07 -4.73 -1.90
N LEU A 97 9.49 -5.27 -0.76
CA LEU A 97 10.11 -4.48 0.30
C LEU A 97 11.41 -3.83 -0.19
N LYS A 98 12.22 -4.55 -0.97
CA LYS A 98 13.45 -4.02 -1.57
C LYS A 98 13.16 -2.82 -2.47
N LYS A 99 12.17 -2.93 -3.37
CA LYS A 99 11.77 -1.82 -4.24
C LYS A 99 11.36 -0.58 -3.44
N GLU A 100 10.60 -0.76 -2.35
CA GLU A 100 10.15 0.34 -1.50
C GLU A 100 11.31 0.99 -0.74
N LEU A 101 12.27 0.19 -0.25
CA LEU A 101 13.51 0.69 0.36
C LEU A 101 14.35 1.49 -0.64
N ASP A 102 14.50 1.01 -1.88
CA ASP A 102 15.25 1.70 -2.93
C ASP A 102 14.60 3.03 -3.30
N GLN A 103 13.26 3.09 -3.37
CA GLN A 103 12.52 4.33 -3.62
C GLN A 103 12.67 5.32 -2.47
N LEU A 104 12.58 4.86 -1.22
CA LEU A 104 12.66 5.72 -0.04
C LEU A 104 14.00 6.44 0.09
N MET A 105 15.09 5.85 -0.42
CA MET A 105 16.43 6.45 -0.40
C MET A 105 16.72 7.34 -1.62
N GLN A 106 15.90 7.29 -2.68
CA GLN A 106 16.01 8.19 -3.83
C GLN A 106 15.33 9.54 -3.59
N ASP A 107 14.38 9.58 -2.64
CA ASP A 107 13.66 10.79 -2.22
C ASP A 107 14.40 11.59 -1.11
N GLU A 108 15.65 11.24 -0.79
CA GLU A 108 16.56 11.94 0.15
C GLU A 108 17.56 12.85 -0.59
#